data_AF-B8MMD8-F1
#
_entry.id   AF-B8MMD8-F1
#
_cell.length_a   1.000
_cell.length_b   1.000
_cell.length_c   1.000
_cell.angle_alpha   90.00
_cell.angle_beta   90.00
_cell.angle_gamma   90.00
#
_symmetry.space_group_name_H-M   'P 1'
#
loop_
_entity.id
_entity.type
_entity.pdbx_description
1 polymer ?
#
loop_
_entity_poly.entity_id
_entity_poly.type
_entity_poly.pdbx_seq_one_letter_code
_entity_poly.pdbx_strand_id
1 'polypeptide(L)'
;MFLGLQLIPTNAFSPIRTSIIGELMEAHYNSASMEHGKGSDGRRKRIISSSYGSPSLIKDHRRRFRDQLISISEKLQQEIIDAVAQQATFIETNLNTLRHENAILESERNPEFQKRLETEVTRVKGEMRTLIAAIDDLSIV
;
A
#
# COMPACT_ATOMS: atom_id res chain seq x y z
N MET A 1 9.24 3.36 5.63
CA MET A 1 9.58 4.37 4.60
C MET A 1 8.59 4.19 3.45
N PHE A 2 7.64 5.10 3.29
CA PHE A 2 6.47 4.99 2.41
C PHE A 2 6.83 5.21 0.93
N LEU A 3 7.26 4.16 0.23
CA LEU A 3 7.58 4.24 -1.20
C LEU A 3 6.36 4.08 -2.12
N GLY A 4 5.29 3.41 -1.67
CA GLY A 4 4.11 3.13 -2.51
C GLY A 4 3.26 4.36 -2.86
N LEU A 5 3.10 5.30 -1.92
CA LEU A 5 2.30 6.51 -2.11
C LEU A 5 2.95 7.50 -3.09
N GLN A 6 4.27 7.48 -3.23
CA GLN A 6 4.99 8.33 -4.18
C GLN A 6 4.83 7.87 -5.63
N LEU A 7 4.46 6.61 -5.88
CA LEU A 7 4.30 6.08 -7.24
C LEU A 7 3.03 6.57 -7.95
N ILE A 8 1.96 6.91 -7.22
CA ILE A 8 0.69 7.33 -7.83
C ILE A 8 0.83 8.66 -8.60
N PRO A 9 1.35 9.75 -8.00
CA PRO A 9 1.64 10.96 -8.78
C PRO A 9 2.71 10.70 -9.84
N THR A 10 3.72 9.89 -9.53
CA THR A 10 4.85 9.64 -10.45
C THR A 10 4.40 8.90 -11.72
N ASN A 11 3.44 7.98 -11.66
CA ASN A 11 2.91 7.28 -12.83
C ASN A 11 1.87 8.12 -13.60
N ALA A 12 1.16 9.01 -12.91
CA ALA A 12 0.19 9.92 -13.53
C ALA A 12 0.86 11.10 -14.27
N PHE A 13 2.01 11.58 -13.78
CA PHE A 13 2.74 12.72 -14.33
C PHE A 13 4.09 12.34 -14.97
N SER A 14 4.36 11.04 -15.09
CA SER A 14 5.59 10.53 -15.69
C SER A 14 5.73 10.92 -17.18
N PRO A 15 6.96 10.97 -17.71
CA PRO A 15 7.21 11.13 -19.13
C PRO A 15 6.35 10.23 -20.01
N ILE A 16 6.15 10.64 -21.27
CA ILE A 16 5.25 10.03 -22.25
C ILE A 16 5.43 8.51 -22.40
N ARG A 17 6.56 7.90 -22.02
CA ARG A 17 6.79 6.43 -22.09
C ARG A 17 6.63 5.66 -20.78
N THR A 18 6.65 6.33 -19.64
CA THR A 18 6.52 5.69 -18.31
C THR A 18 5.17 5.98 -17.65
N SER A 19 4.35 6.83 -18.27
CA SER A 19 2.94 6.97 -17.89
C SER A 19 2.12 5.78 -18.40
N ILE A 20 0.98 5.50 -17.75
CA ILE A 20 0.04 4.46 -18.18
C ILE A 20 -0.36 4.65 -19.65
N ILE A 21 -0.57 5.89 -20.09
CA ILE A 21 -0.86 6.21 -21.49
C ILE A 21 0.33 5.83 -22.38
N GLY A 22 1.55 6.11 -21.96
CA GLY A 22 2.77 5.73 -22.66
C GLY A 22 2.90 4.25 -22.91
N GLU A 23 2.73 3.46 -21.85
CA GLU A 23 2.77 2.00 -21.96
C GLU A 23 1.68 1.46 -22.87
N LEU A 24 0.46 2.02 -22.81
CA LEU A 24 -0.63 1.65 -23.70
C LEU A 24 -0.37 2.08 -25.16
N MET A 25 0.39 3.15 -25.36
CA MET A 25 0.72 3.69 -26.68
C MET A 25 1.98 3.08 -27.30
N GLU A 26 2.75 2.27 -26.57
CA GLU A 26 4.06 1.75 -27.02
C GLU A 26 3.97 0.97 -28.35
N ALA A 27 2.93 0.14 -28.51
CA ALA A 27 2.69 -0.58 -29.76
C ALA A 27 2.42 0.38 -30.94
N HIS A 28 1.74 1.50 -30.68
CA HIS A 28 1.46 2.52 -31.69
C HIS A 28 2.70 3.37 -32.01
N TYR A 29 3.55 3.66 -31.02
CA TYR A 29 4.86 4.29 -31.24
C TYR A 29 5.77 3.41 -32.09
N ASN A 30 5.81 2.11 -31.81
CA ASN A 30 6.58 1.13 -32.60
C ASN A 30 6.03 1.01 -34.02
N SER A 31 4.70 0.97 -34.18
CA SER A 31 4.07 0.95 -35.50
C SER A 31 4.41 2.20 -36.32
N ALA A 32 4.40 3.38 -35.67
CA ALA A 32 4.78 4.63 -36.32
C ALA A 32 6.30 4.77 -36.55
N SER A 33 7.16 4.05 -35.82
CA SER A 33 8.61 4.10 -36.06
C SER A 33 9.02 3.26 -37.27
N MET A 34 8.24 2.23 -37.62
CA MET A 34 8.43 1.35 -38.78
C MET A 34 7.94 1.95 -40.12
N GLU A 35 7.32 3.13 -40.09
CA GLU A 35 6.81 3.80 -41.29
C GLU A 35 7.91 4.58 -42.05
N HIS A 36 8.14 4.19 -43.30
CA HIS A 36 9.20 4.76 -44.15
C HIS A 36 8.71 5.13 -45.57
N GLY A 37 9.54 5.86 -46.31
CA GLY A 37 9.25 6.28 -47.69
C GLY A 37 8.39 7.54 -47.82
N LYS A 38 8.01 7.88 -49.06
CA LYS A 38 7.23 9.10 -49.34
C LYS A 38 5.85 9.03 -48.67
N GLY A 39 5.47 10.12 -47.99
CA GLY A 39 4.21 10.19 -47.24
C GLY A 39 4.22 9.51 -45.86
N SER A 40 5.37 8.99 -45.40
CA SER A 40 5.50 8.37 -44.08
C SER A 40 5.12 9.33 -42.94
N ASP A 41 5.51 10.59 -43.00
CA ASP A 41 5.16 11.59 -41.98
C ASP A 41 3.64 11.67 -41.72
N GLY A 42 2.84 11.70 -42.79
CA GLY A 42 1.38 11.71 -42.68
C GLY A 42 0.82 10.42 -42.10
N ARG A 43 1.39 9.26 -42.46
CA ARG A 43 0.96 7.96 -41.91
C ARG A 43 1.33 7.82 -40.44
N ARG A 44 2.54 8.24 -40.05
CA ARG A 44 3.00 8.29 -38.65
C ARG A 44 2.08 9.14 -37.79
N LYS A 45 1.79 10.37 -38.23
CA LYS A 45 0.83 11.27 -37.54
C LYS A 45 -0.55 10.62 -37.43
N ARG A 46 -1.05 9.99 -38.50
CA ARG A 46 -2.34 9.29 -38.48
C ARG A 46 -2.37 8.15 -37.47
N ILE A 47 -1.35 7.31 -37.41
CA ILE A 47 -1.25 6.20 -36.44
C ILE A 47 -1.31 6.75 -35.02
N ILE A 48 -0.51 7.77 -34.70
CA ILE A 48 -0.50 8.37 -33.37
C ILE A 48 -1.85 9.05 -33.04
N SER A 49 -2.35 9.92 -33.91
CA SER A 49 -3.58 10.68 -33.68
C SER A 49 -4.82 9.78 -33.57
N SER A 50 -4.92 8.74 -34.41
CA SER A 50 -6.04 7.78 -34.33
C SER A 50 -6.02 6.97 -33.04
N SER A 51 -4.83 6.66 -32.53
CA SER A 51 -4.68 5.92 -31.27
C SER A 51 -5.10 6.76 -30.07
N TYR A 52 -4.69 8.04 -30.01
CA TYR A 52 -5.17 8.99 -28.99
C TYR A 52 -6.67 9.28 -29.08
N GLY A 53 -7.23 9.27 -30.29
CA GLY A 53 -8.67 9.44 -30.50
C GLY A 53 -9.50 8.20 -30.19
N SER A 54 -8.87 7.05 -29.88
CA SER A 54 -9.59 5.81 -29.61
C SER A 54 -10.25 5.83 -28.24
N PRO A 55 -11.58 5.58 -28.14
CA PRO A 55 -12.25 5.40 -26.85
C PRO A 55 -11.68 4.25 -26.02
N SER A 56 -11.08 3.24 -26.66
CA SER A 56 -10.46 2.11 -25.95
C SER A 56 -9.27 2.54 -25.11
N LEU A 57 -8.45 3.48 -25.61
CA LEU A 57 -7.27 3.96 -24.89
C LEU A 57 -7.64 4.58 -23.55
N ILE A 58 -8.66 5.43 -23.53
CA ILE A 58 -9.14 6.08 -22.30
C ILE A 58 -9.75 5.04 -21.35
N LYS A 59 -10.51 4.08 -21.87
CA LYS A 59 -11.10 3.00 -21.07
C LYS A 59 -10.03 2.14 -20.41
N ASP A 60 -9.02 1.73 -21.17
CA ASP A 60 -7.90 0.93 -20.69
C ASP A 60 -7.04 1.70 -19.69
N HIS A 61 -6.81 2.99 -19.94
CA HIS A 61 -6.13 3.87 -18.99
C HIS A 61 -6.88 3.93 -17.66
N ARG A 62 -8.20 4.18 -17.67
CA ARG A 62 -9.01 4.26 -16.45
C ARG A 62 -9.03 2.95 -15.68
N ARG A 63 -9.13 1.81 -16.39
CA ARG A 63 -9.06 0.49 -15.78
C ARG A 63 -7.72 0.29 -15.08
N ARG A 64 -6.62 0.47 -15.82
CA ARG A 64 -5.27 0.25 -15.30
C ARG A 64 -4.91 1.18 -14.14
N PHE A 65 -5.34 2.44 -14.21
CA PHE A 65 -5.19 3.38 -13.11
C PHE A 65 -5.94 2.93 -11.86
N ARG A 66 -7.20 2.48 -12.02
CA ARG A 66 -7.99 1.95 -10.91
C ARG A 66 -7.32 0.73 -10.28
N ASP A 67 -6.89 -0.23 -11.10
CA ASP A 67 -6.28 -1.46 -10.62
C ASP A 67 -4.97 -1.18 -9.86
N GLN A 68 -4.15 -0.25 -10.36
CA GLN A 68 -2.95 0.21 -9.65
C GLN A 68 -3.28 0.92 -8.33
N LEU A 69 -4.30 1.77 -8.31
CA LEU A 69 -4.72 2.46 -7.10
C LEU A 69 -5.17 1.47 -6.03
N ILE A 70 -6.03 0.52 -6.39
CA ILE A 70 -6.51 -0.54 -5.49
C ILE A 70 -5.31 -1.33 -4.93
N SER A 71 -4.42 -1.80 -5.80
CA SER A 71 -3.26 -2.58 -5.37
C SER A 71 -2.33 -1.81 -4.43
N ILE A 72 -2.13 -0.51 -4.65
CA ILE A 72 -1.32 0.33 -3.75
C ILE A 72 -2.03 0.54 -2.41
N SER A 73 -3.34 0.75 -2.42
CA SER A 73 -4.16 0.90 -1.21
C SER A 73 -4.16 -0.37 -0.36
N GLU A 74 -4.38 -1.54 -0.97
CA GLU A 74 -4.33 -2.85 -0.29
C GLU A 74 -2.95 -3.10 0.31
N LYS A 75 -1.87 -2.81 -0.44
CA LYS A 75 -0.51 -2.95 0.06
C LYS A 75 -0.23 -2.02 1.26
N LEU A 76 -0.65 -0.76 1.16
CA LEU A 76 -0.48 0.21 2.24
C LEU A 76 -1.23 -0.24 3.50
N GLN A 77 -2.45 -0.74 3.34
CA GLN A 77 -3.24 -1.26 4.44
C GLN A 77 -2.55 -2.44 5.12
N GLN A 78 -2.04 -3.41 4.34
CA GLN A 78 -1.29 -4.53 4.89
C GLN A 78 -0.04 -4.07 5.65
N GLU A 79 0.71 -3.12 5.08
CA GLU A 79 1.91 -2.57 5.75
C GLU A 79 1.57 -1.87 7.08
N ILE A 80 0.41 -1.22 7.18
CA ILE A 80 -0.07 -0.62 8.44
C ILE A 80 -0.43 -1.71 9.45
N ILE A 81 -1.18 -2.72 9.04
CA ILE A 81 -1.55 -3.86 9.90
C ILE A 81 -0.30 -4.54 10.44
N ASP A 82 0.67 -4.84 9.57
CA ASP A 82 1.92 -5.48 9.95
C ASP A 82 2.73 -4.63 10.93
N ALA A 83 2.82 -3.31 10.71
CA ALA A 83 3.52 -2.41 11.60
C ALA A 83 2.87 -2.34 12.99
N VAL A 84 1.53 -2.28 13.04
CA VAL A 84 0.79 -2.27 14.31
C VAL A 84 0.96 -3.61 15.04
N ALA A 85 0.87 -4.73 14.35
CA ALA A 85 1.05 -6.07 14.93
C ALA A 85 2.47 -6.28 15.47
N GLN A 86 3.49 -5.80 14.77
CA GLN A 86 4.88 -5.84 15.24
C GLN A 86 5.08 -5.00 16.50
N GLN A 87 4.57 -3.76 16.50
CA GLN A 87 4.66 -2.88 17.66
C GLN A 87 3.91 -3.49 18.86
N ALA A 88 2.77 -4.12 18.60
CA ALA A 88 1.99 -4.80 19.63
C ALA A 88 2.76 -5.95 20.28
N THR A 89 3.38 -6.78 19.46
CA THR A 89 4.20 -7.91 19.90
C THR A 89 5.40 -7.43 20.72
N PHE A 90 6.02 -6.32 20.32
CA PHE A 90 7.12 -5.71 21.05
C PHE A 90 6.69 -5.17 22.42
N ILE A 91 5.55 -4.48 22.49
CA ILE A 91 4.98 -4.00 23.76
C ILE A 91 4.63 -5.19 24.67
N GLU A 92 3.99 -6.23 24.15
CA GLU A 92 3.66 -7.43 24.91
C GLU A 92 4.92 -8.10 25.46
N THR A 93 5.96 -8.23 24.64
CA THR A 93 7.25 -8.80 25.06
C THR A 93 7.86 -7.96 26.19
N ASN A 94 7.91 -6.63 26.05
CA ASN A 94 8.45 -5.76 27.10
C ASN A 94 7.63 -5.83 28.40
N LEU A 95 6.30 -5.84 28.31
CA LEU A 95 5.43 -5.97 29.48
C LEU A 95 5.62 -7.31 30.18
N ASN A 96 5.78 -8.40 29.42
CA ASN A 96 6.06 -9.72 29.96
C ASN A 96 7.44 -9.77 30.64
N THR A 97 8.46 -9.16 30.04
CA THR A 97 9.80 -9.03 30.65
C THR A 97 9.73 -8.22 31.95
N LEU A 98 9.10 -7.04 31.94
CA LEU A 98 8.90 -6.22 33.14
C LEU A 98 8.11 -6.97 34.21
N ARG A 99 7.11 -7.76 33.82
CA ARG A 99 6.34 -8.61 34.74
C ARG A 99 7.23 -9.70 35.33
N HIS A 100 8.11 -10.33 34.55
CA HIS A 100 9.01 -11.37 35.04
C HIS A 100 10.09 -10.79 35.97
N GLU A 101 10.73 -9.70 35.56
CA GLU A 101 11.74 -9.00 36.36
C GLU A 101 11.16 -8.46 37.67
N ASN A 102 9.98 -7.82 37.62
CA ASN A 102 9.29 -7.39 38.83
C ASN A 102 8.77 -8.57 39.65
N ALA A 103 8.27 -9.66 39.07
CA ALA A 103 7.85 -10.82 39.85
C ALA A 103 9.02 -11.45 40.62
N ILE A 104 10.22 -11.45 40.05
CA ILE A 104 11.43 -11.91 40.73
C ILE A 104 11.79 -10.97 41.89
N LEU A 105 11.70 -9.65 41.69
CA LEU A 105 12.02 -8.63 42.72
C LEU A 105 10.93 -8.44 43.79
N GLU A 106 9.66 -8.64 43.46
CA GLU A 106 8.49 -8.38 44.32
C GLU A 106 7.85 -9.66 44.88
N SER A 107 8.16 -10.87 44.38
CA SER A 107 7.74 -12.11 45.05
C SER A 107 8.31 -12.25 46.47
N GLU A 108 9.37 -11.49 46.78
CA GLU A 108 9.90 -11.35 48.14
C GLU A 108 9.20 -10.25 48.97
N ARG A 109 8.35 -9.38 48.39
CA ARG A 109 7.89 -8.14 49.05
C ARG A 109 6.41 -7.76 48.95
N ASN A 110 5.68 -7.96 47.83
CA ASN A 110 4.29 -7.48 47.76
C ASN A 110 3.37 -8.16 46.70
N PRO A 111 2.49 -9.09 47.11
CA PRO A 111 1.55 -9.80 46.22
C PRO A 111 0.49 -8.90 45.55
N GLU A 112 0.10 -7.78 46.18
CA GLU A 112 -0.95 -6.91 45.63
C GLU A 112 -0.50 -6.17 44.36
N PHE A 113 0.79 -5.84 44.27
CA PHE A 113 1.35 -5.17 43.10
C PHE A 113 1.28 -6.06 41.85
N GLN A 114 1.56 -7.36 42.01
CA GLN A 114 1.46 -8.35 40.94
C GLN A 114 0.04 -8.41 40.35
N LYS A 115 -0.98 -8.40 41.21
CA LYS A 115 -2.39 -8.48 40.81
C LYS A 115 -2.85 -7.25 40.03
N ARG A 116 -2.39 -6.06 40.43
CA ARG A 116 -2.66 -4.79 39.71
C ARG A 116 -1.98 -4.77 38.34
N LEU A 117 -0.72 -5.20 38.27
CA LEU A 117 0.02 -5.27 37.02
C LEU A 117 -0.63 -6.24 36.03
N GLU A 118 -1.05 -7.41 36.48
CA GLU A 118 -1.74 -8.39 35.65
C GLU A 118 -3.08 -7.89 35.12
N THR A 119 -3.84 -7.19 35.95
CA THR A 119 -5.10 -6.55 35.54
C THR A 119 -4.86 -5.52 34.43
N GLU A 120 -3.83 -4.69 34.59
CA GLU A 120 -3.52 -3.63 33.63
C GLU A 120 -2.98 -4.17 32.30
N VAL A 121 -2.10 -5.18 32.33
CA VAL A 121 -1.63 -5.88 31.12
C VAL A 121 -2.80 -6.53 30.38
N THR A 122 -3.75 -7.12 31.10
CA THR A 122 -4.94 -7.74 30.51
C THR A 122 -5.85 -6.69 29.86
N ARG A 123 -6.02 -5.53 30.51
CA ARG A 123 -6.78 -4.39 29.97
C ARG A 123 -6.18 -3.90 28.65
N VAL A 124 -4.88 -3.62 28.65
CA VAL A 124 -4.17 -3.12 27.45
C VAL A 124 -4.21 -4.13 26.31
N LYS A 125 -4.03 -5.43 26.60
CA LYS A 125 -4.20 -6.49 25.59
C LYS A 125 -5.61 -6.53 25.01
N GLY A 126 -6.63 -6.30 25.84
CA GLY A 126 -8.02 -6.21 25.40
C GLY A 126 -8.23 -5.05 24.42
N GLU A 127 -7.77 -3.86 24.79
CA GLU A 127 -7.89 -2.65 23.96
C GLU A 127 -7.19 -2.79 22.61
N MET A 128 -6.02 -3.43 22.59
CA MET A 128 -5.27 -3.68 21.35
C MET A 128 -5.99 -4.68 20.44
N ARG A 129 -6.61 -5.73 20.98
CA ARG A 129 -7.43 -6.65 20.17
C ARG A 129 -8.64 -5.96 19.57
N THR A 130 -9.27 -5.05 20.32
CA THR A 130 -10.40 -4.26 19.82
C THR A 130 -9.96 -3.31 18.70
N LEU A 131 -8.78 -2.70 18.81
CA LEU A 131 -8.20 -1.87 17.75
C LEU A 131 -7.89 -2.68 16.48
N ILE A 132 -7.31 -3.87 16.63
CA ILE A 132 -7.04 -4.77 15.50
C ILE A 132 -8.35 -5.20 14.82
N ALA A 133 -9.35 -5.60 15.61
CA ALA A 133 -10.66 -5.98 15.10
C ALA A 133 -11.40 -4.82 14.40
N ALA A 134 -11.28 -3.59 14.92
CA ALA A 134 -11.88 -2.41 14.30
C ALA A 134 -11.20 -2.04 12.96
N ILE A 135 -9.89 -2.27 12.85
CA ILE A 135 -9.14 -2.10 11.60
C ILE A 135 -9.56 -3.18 10.58
N ASP A 136 -9.74 -4.43 11.02
CA ASP A 136 -10.24 -5.51 10.16
C ASP A 136 -11.69 -5.26 9.70
N ASP A 137 -12.59 -4.75 10.55
CA ASP A 137 -13.97 -4.42 10.16
C ASP A 137 -14.06 -3.26 9.16
N LEU A 138 -13.15 -2.27 9.26
CA LEU A 138 -13.00 -1.19 8.27
C LEU A 138 -12.48 -1.69 6.90
N SER A 139 -12.06 -2.96 6.81
CA SER A 139 -11.55 -3.60 5.60
C SER A 139 -12.63 -4.25 4.72
N ILE A 140 -13.90 -4.27 5.16
CA ILE A 140 -15.02 -4.99 4.51
C ILE A 140 -15.94 -4.06 3.68
N VAL A 141 -15.68 -2.74 3.62
CA VAL A 141 -16.46 -1.77 2.82
C VAL A 141 -15.66 -1.27 1.61
#